data_AF-A0AA90NIY5-F1
#
_entry.id   AF-A0AA90NIY5-F1
#
_cell.length_a   1.000
_cell.length_b   1.000
_cell.length_c   1.000
_cell.angle_alpha   90.00
_cell.angle_beta   90.00
_cell.angle_gamma   90.00
#
_symmetry.space_group_name_H-M   'P 1'
#
loop_
_entity.id
_entity.type
_entity.pdbx_description
1 polymer ?
#
loop_
_entity_poly.entity_id
_entity_poly.type
_entity_poly.pdbx_seq_one_letter_code
_entity_poly.pdbx_strand_id
1 'polypeptide(L)' 'MARNLNSHCLGVSLKKGGSSNIDERIAMIGCVLNLIPIKRIDNLLADLDFIGHEWFDWLRLNKLSCRIRIKSKNERRSH' A
#
# COMPACT_ATOMS: atom_id res chain seq x y z
N MET A 1 26.30 7.39 14.38
CA MET A 1 25.03 7.96 14.86
C MET A 1 23.87 7.13 14.31
N ALA A 2 23.43 6.10 15.04
CA ALA A 2 22.27 5.32 14.65
C ALA A 2 21.01 6.10 15.01
N ARG A 3 20.26 6.55 14.00
CA ARG A 3 18.95 7.19 14.21
C ARG A 3 18.02 6.10 14.71
N ASN A 4 17.57 6.21 15.95
CA ASN A 4 16.57 5.32 16.53
C ASN A 4 15.23 5.61 15.82
N LEU A 5 14.93 4.86 14.75
CA LEU A 5 13.61 4.88 14.13
C LEU A 5 12.70 4.00 14.99
N ASN A 6 11.89 4.63 15.85
CA ASN A 6 10.68 4.01 16.36
C ASN A 6 9.70 3.83 15.18
N SER A 7 9.89 2.77 14.42
CA SER A 7 9.08 2.39 13.26
C SER A 7 7.75 1.79 13.75
N HIS A 8 6.80 2.66 14.12
CA HIS A 8 5.43 2.21 14.37
C HIS A 8 4.75 1.89 13.02
N CYS A 9 4.67 0.61 12.68
CA CYS A 9 3.92 0.14 11.51
C CYS A 9 2.43 0.12 11.85
N LEU A 10 1.64 1.01 11.25
CA LEU A 10 0.18 0.98 11.35
C LEU A 10 -0.40 0.08 10.24
N GLY A 11 -1.01 -1.04 10.62
CA GLY A 11 -1.73 -1.94 9.71
C GLY A 11 -3.22 -1.73 9.81
N VAL A 12 -3.88 -1.41 8.69
CA VAL A 12 -5.35 -1.43 8.58
C VAL A 12 -5.73 -2.68 7.81
N SER A 13 -6.79 -3.38 8.22
CA SER A 13 -7.27 -4.60 7.55
C SER A 13 -8.78 -4.51 7.34
N LEU A 14 -9.25 -4.77 6.13
CA LEU A 14 -10.67 -4.84 5.81
C LEU A 14 -11.21 -6.21 6.22
N LYS A 15 -12.40 -6.23 6.82
CA LYS A 15 -13.09 -7.48 7.22
C LYS A 15 -13.46 -8.38 6.04
N LYS A 16 -13.43 -7.88 4.80
CA LYS A 16 -13.73 -8.61 3.58
C LYS A 16 -12.44 -8.96 2.84
N GLY A 17 -12.21 -10.26 2.62
CA GLY A 17 -11.10 -10.74 1.81
C GLY A 17 -11.39 -10.61 0.32
N GLY A 18 -10.50 -9.92 -0.40
CA GLY A 18 -10.19 -10.27 -1.80
C GLY A 18 -10.92 -9.56 -2.95
N SER A 19 -11.56 -8.40 -2.75
CA SER A 19 -11.99 -7.57 -3.90
C SER A 19 -12.31 -6.13 -3.47
N SER A 20 -11.35 -5.46 -2.84
CA SER A 20 -11.51 -4.03 -2.56
C SER A 20 -11.41 -3.26 -3.88
N ASN A 21 -12.48 -2.58 -4.28
CA ASN A 21 -12.43 -1.66 -5.41
C ASN A 21 -11.50 -0.48 -5.10
N ILE A 22 -11.19 0.34 -6.11
CA ILE A 22 -10.26 1.46 -5.94
C ILE A 22 -10.72 2.45 -4.86
N ASP A 23 -12.03 2.70 -4.75
CA ASP A 23 -12.62 3.62 -3.77
C ASP A 23 -12.39 3.16 -2.32
N GLU A 24 -12.60 1.87 -2.03
CA GLU A 24 -12.35 1.31 -0.70
C GLU A 24 -10.88 1.46 -0.28
N ARG A 25 -9.96 1.27 -1.24
CA ARG A 25 -8.52 1.41 -1.01
C ARG A 25 -8.12 2.86 -0.75
N ILE A 26 -8.68 3.80 -1.51
CA ILE A 26 -8.48 5.23 -1.32
C ILE A 26 -9.01 5.64 0.06
N ALA A 27 -10.22 5.22 0.42
CA ALA A 27 -10.83 5.54 1.72
C ALA A 27 -9.98 5.01 2.88
N MET A 28 -9.46 3.79 2.74
CA MET A 28 -8.59 3.15 3.73
C MET A 28 -7.29 3.92 3.94
N ILE A 29 -6.59 4.32 2.85
CA ILE A 29 -5.40 5.16 2.97
C ILE A 29 -5.78 6.54 3.53
N GLY A 30 -6.93 7.09 3.15
CA GLY A 30 -7.44 8.34 3.71
C GLY A 30 -7.55 8.31 5.23
N CYS A 31 -8.05 7.22 5.81
CA CYS A 31 -8.08 7.03 7.26
C CYS A 31 -6.67 7.07 7.88
N VAL A 32 -5.68 6.45 7.23
CA VAL A 32 -4.28 6.48 7.70
C VAL A 32 -3.71 7.89 7.61
N LEU A 33 -3.98 8.62 6.51
CA LEU A 33 -3.48 9.97 6.31
C LEU A 33 -4.08 11.00 7.29
N ASN A 34 -5.30 10.74 7.80
CA ASN A 34 -5.88 11.54 8.87
C ASN A 34 -5.13 11.38 10.21
N LEU A 35 -4.48 10.24 10.42
CA LEU A 35 -3.72 9.95 11.64
C LEU A 35 -2.23 10.28 11.49
N ILE A 36 -1.66 10.05 10.30
CA ILE A 36 -0.24 10.18 10.02
C ILE A 36 -0.08 11.10 8.80
N PRO A 37 0.48 12.30 8.96
CA PRO A 37 0.68 13.20 7.83
C PRO A 37 1.63 12.58 6.83
N ILE A 38 1.31 12.75 5.54
CA ILE A 38 2.06 12.15 4.42
C ILE A 38 3.57 12.41 4.46
N LYS A 39 4.01 13.58 4.96
CA LYS A 39 5.43 13.94 5.12
C LYS A 39 6.20 12.99 6.05
N ARG A 40 5.50 12.20 6.86
CA ARG A 40 6.07 11.19 7.77
C ARG A 40 5.96 9.77 7.22
N ILE A 41 5.34 9.58 6.07
CA ILE A 41 5.17 8.28 5.40
C ILE A 41 6.21 8.21 4.30
N ASP A 42 7.20 7.34 4.48
CA ASP A 42 8.26 7.14 3.50
C ASP A 42 7.76 6.32 2.30
N ASN A 43 7.05 5.22 2.56
CA ASN A 43 6.52 4.33 1.54
C ASN A 43 5.26 3.59 2.03
N LEU A 44 4.29 3.39 1.13
CA LEU A 44 3.18 2.45 1.29
C LEU A 44 3.62 1.07 0.79
N LEU A 45 3.34 0.03 1.57
CA LEU A 45 3.51 -1.36 1.13
C LEU A 45 2.14 -1.89 0.71
N ALA A 46 2.06 -2.39 -0.53
CA ALA A 46 0.80 -2.90 -1.08
C ALA A 46 0.98 -4.28 -1.72
N ASP A 47 -0.06 -5.11 -1.65
CA ASP A 47 -0.10 -6.44 -2.27
C ASP A 47 -0.46 -6.39 -3.77
N LEU A 48 -0.35 -7.52 -4.45
CA LEU A 48 -0.64 -7.67 -5.89
C LEU A 48 -2.05 -7.23 -6.31
N ASP A 49 -2.98 -7.18 -5.36
CA ASP A 49 -4.32 -6.66 -5.61
C ASP A 49 -4.28 -5.17 -5.98
N PHE A 50 -3.29 -4.43 -5.49
CA PHE A 50 -3.09 -2.98 -5.67
C PHE A 50 -2.39 -2.61 -6.99
N ILE A 51 -2.88 -3.14 -8.10
CA ILE A 51 -2.38 -2.88 -9.45
C ILE A 51 -3.50 -2.27 -10.30
N GLY A 52 -3.22 -1.17 -11.01
CA GLY A 52 -4.14 -0.51 -11.93
C GLY A 52 -3.73 0.93 -12.24
N HIS A 53 -4.06 1.43 -13.45
CA HIS A 53 -3.69 2.79 -13.87
C HIS A 53 -4.25 3.86 -12.94
N GLU A 54 -5.54 3.80 -12.65
CA GLU A 54 -6.23 4.75 -11.77
C GLU A 54 -5.61 4.79 -10.36
N TRP A 55 -5.11 3.64 -9.88
CA TRP A 55 -4.44 3.55 -8.59
C TRP A 55 -3.09 4.28 -8.60
N PHE A 56 -2.27 4.05 -9.62
CA PHE A 56 -0.98 4.74 -9.76
C PHE A 56 -1.17 6.25 -9.98
N ASP A 57 -2.19 6.65 -10.74
CA ASP A 57 -2.53 8.06 -10.93
C ASP A 57 -2.94 8.71 -9.61
N TRP A 58 -3.78 8.04 -8.82
CA TRP A 58 -4.16 8.53 -7.50
C TRP A 58 -2.94 8.67 -6.58
N LEU A 59 -2.05 7.67 -6.53
CA LEU A 59 -0.81 7.74 -5.74
C LEU A 59 0.08 8.91 -6.18
N ARG A 60 0.24 9.09 -7.49
CA ARG A 60 1.05 10.18 -8.07
C ARG A 60 0.49 11.55 -7.73
N LEU A 61 -0.83 11.75 -7.89
CA LEU A 61 -1.51 13.00 -7.55
C LEU A 61 -1.35 13.34 -6.06
N ASN A 62 -1.38 12.32 -5.20
CA ASN A 62 -1.22 12.48 -3.76
C ASN A 62 0.26 12.49 -3.31
N LYS A 63 1.23 12.37 -4.22
CA LYS A 63 2.68 12.30 -3.91
C LYS A 63 3.04 11.18 -2.93
N LEU A 64 2.33 10.05 -3.04
CA LEU A 64 2.57 8.85 -2.24
C LEU A 64 3.49 7.89 -2.99
N SER A 65 4.59 7.50 -2.33
CA SER A 65 5.44 6.43 -2.83
C SER A 65 4.86 5.08 -2.40
N CYS A 66 4.70 4.16 -3.35
CA CYS A 66 4.17 2.82 -3.09
C CYS A 66 5.12 1.75 -3.61
N ARG A 67 5.40 0.74 -2.79
CA ARG A 67 6.15 -0.46 -3.15
C ARG A 67 5.17 -1.63 -3.17
N ILE A 68 4.94 -2.16 -4.37
CA ILE A 68 4.03 -3.28 -4.57
C ILE A 68 4.83 -4.58 -4.49
N ARG A 69 4.32 -5.54 -3.72
CA ARG A 69 4.88 -6.88 -3.67
C ARG A 69 4.60 -7.60 -4.98
N ILE A 70 5.64 -7.85 -5.77
CA ILE A 70 5.55 -8.68 -6.97
C ILE A 70 5.77 -10.14 -6.56
N LYS A 71 4.80 -11.03 -6.78
CA LYS A 71 5.02 -12.48 -6.61
C LYS A 71 5.94 -12.95 -7.74
N SER A 72 7.10 -13.47 -7.38
CA SER A 72 8.01 -14.07 -8.36
C SER A 72 7.34 -15.27 -9.03
N LYS A 73 7.11 -15.21 -10.34
CA LYS A 73 6.66 -16.36 -11.15
C LYS A 73 7.86 -17.27 -11.39
N ASN A 74 8.23 -18.12 -10.44
CA ASN A 74 9.24 -19.16 -10.67
C ASN A 74 8.82 -20.55 -10.17
N GLU A 75 7.52 -20.83 -10.20
CA GLU A 75 6.99 -22.17 -10.02
C GLU A 75 6.48 -22.63 -11.38
N ARG A 76 7.38 -23.22 -12.18
CA ARG A 76 6.96 -24.11 -13.25
C ARG A 76 6.09 -25.16 -12.56
N ARG A 77 4.79 -25.16 -12.83
CA ARG A 77 3.98 -26.36 -12.60
C ARG A 77 4.54 -27.41 -13.56
N SER A 78 5.48 -28.21 -13.08
CA SER A 78 5.80 -29.49 -13.70
C SER A 78 4.59 -30.37 -13.50
N HIS A 79 3.80 -30.52 -14.56
CA HIS A 79 2.87 -31.62 -14.79
C HIS A 79 2.94 -31.96 -16.27
#